data_AF-A0A819FLH1-F1
#
_entry.id   AF-A0A819FLH1-F1
#
_cell.length_a   1.000
_cell.length_b   1.000
_cell.length_c   1.000
_cell.angle_alpha   90.00
_cell.angle_beta   90.00
_cell.angle_gamma   90.00
#
_symmetry.space_group_name_H-M   'P 1'
#
loop_
_entity.id
_entity.type
_entity.pdbx_description
1 polymer ?
#
loop_
_entity_poly.entity_id
_entity_poly.type
_entity_poly.pdbx_seq_one_letter_code
_entity_poly.pdbx_strand_id
1 'polypeptide(L)'
;YGNGTVFTNYQLGVGGGAAVFNPPTNFWSTASPPAGDNYVVPRGLTVKNGAMPHIGNWSKPTTGFVHAFHAGYWGSWVFEIASINSTENTIMFARGGFQEARGSDAGGAFYVANIFEELDSPNEWFLDKDTRTLYFMPNETMPEVFVASQIPCLISITGSSIEDSVKNVLIPGLILTETSSTYMKDYMVPGGGDWTVHRGGTMYLRNTQYVTIAHNLFTQLGSNGMALIDYNFATSITLNEFVWLGDSAIIIVGSTYGIDGFSVASQPDNILIQSNLIHETGIYIKQSSPVLIAISRSVSVVGNLMFNIPRAAININDGFYGNHTISWNVIFNTVRETSDHGPINTWDRQPFLSDAVQRGVPSLWQHESSIHHNTLFNNYNALWPIDHDDGSCFYEDSYNFHVYGGKKNFLGHSKIDHHQIYVYSDANRGDFGSNVCLGDYAPSRGSSGWNEIWVENTCVLYRNPLPYKIDNCDTDNLFVPYLANNKIYIPSGTQAVFTCKVNGSARQLSLEQWQSYGLDIGTIVQIAPDVQTIIEWGRKMLQATT
;
A
#
# COMPACT_ATOMS: atom_id res chain seq x y z
N TYR A 1 -27.09 -1.43 -12.23
CA TYR A 1 -25.96 -1.07 -13.10
C TYR A 1 -24.69 -1.50 -12.39
N GLY A 2 -23.88 -2.39 -12.98
CA GLY A 2 -22.60 -2.80 -12.36
C GLY A 2 -21.63 -1.60 -12.30
N ASN A 3 -20.63 -1.66 -11.42
CA ASN A 3 -19.58 -0.63 -11.35
C ASN A 3 -18.66 -0.60 -12.59
N GLY A 4 -18.73 -1.62 -13.44
CA GLY A 4 -17.96 -1.72 -14.67
C GLY A 4 -16.57 -2.37 -14.51
N THR A 5 -16.19 -2.73 -13.28
CA THR A 5 -14.92 -3.41 -13.00
C THR A 5 -15.03 -4.91 -13.25
N VAL A 6 -13.88 -5.56 -13.49
CA VAL A 6 -13.78 -7.03 -13.61
C VAL A 6 -14.27 -7.75 -12.35
N PHE A 7 -14.22 -7.08 -11.19
CA PHE A 7 -14.78 -7.53 -9.92
C PHE A 7 -16.22 -7.02 -9.69
N THR A 8 -17.17 -7.58 -10.43
CA THR A 8 -18.57 -7.11 -10.45
C THR A 8 -19.42 -7.50 -9.23
N ASN A 9 -18.95 -8.41 -8.39
CA ASN A 9 -19.73 -8.99 -7.28
C ASN A 9 -19.11 -8.62 -5.93
N TYR A 10 -19.97 -8.24 -4.97
CA TYR A 10 -19.57 -8.17 -3.57
C TYR A 10 -19.46 -9.58 -3.01
N GLN A 11 -18.40 -9.85 -2.25
CA GLN A 11 -18.19 -11.15 -1.64
C GLN A 11 -17.48 -11.04 -0.29
N LEU A 12 -17.90 -11.88 0.66
CA LEU A 12 -17.36 -11.88 2.01
C LEU A 12 -17.39 -13.31 2.57
N GLY A 13 -16.22 -13.86 2.84
CA GLY A 13 -16.08 -15.09 3.60
C GLY A 13 -16.40 -14.86 5.07
N VAL A 14 -17.06 -15.81 5.73
CA VAL A 14 -17.36 -15.75 7.17
C VAL A 14 -16.96 -17.06 7.83
N GLY A 15 -16.16 -16.99 8.90
CA GLY A 15 -15.60 -18.16 9.57
C GLY A 15 -14.56 -18.88 8.72
N GLY A 16 -14.35 -20.19 8.97
CA GLY A 16 -13.34 -20.97 8.24
C GLY A 16 -11.93 -20.34 8.37
N GLY A 17 -11.26 -20.11 7.25
CA GLY A 17 -9.97 -19.39 7.22
C GLY A 17 -10.04 -17.96 7.78
N ALA A 18 -11.19 -17.30 7.69
CA ALA A 18 -11.41 -15.97 8.24
C ALA A 18 -11.61 -15.93 9.77
N ALA A 19 -11.71 -17.09 10.43
CA ALA A 19 -11.95 -17.16 11.88
C ALA A 19 -10.83 -16.54 12.73
N VAL A 20 -9.68 -16.25 12.11
CA VAL A 20 -8.54 -15.60 12.75
C VAL A 20 -8.69 -14.08 12.87
N PHE A 21 -9.64 -13.47 12.14
CA PHE A 21 -9.89 -12.03 12.15
C PHE A 21 -11.04 -11.65 13.08
N ASN A 22 -11.14 -10.36 13.42
CA ASN A 22 -12.24 -9.79 14.19
C ASN A 22 -12.80 -8.52 13.51
N PRO A 23 -14.02 -8.56 12.92
CA PRO A 23 -14.92 -9.71 12.84
C PRO A 23 -14.32 -10.86 11.99
N PRO A 24 -14.82 -12.11 12.13
CA PRO A 24 -14.26 -13.29 11.46
C PRO A 24 -14.66 -13.34 9.98
N THR A 25 -14.28 -12.30 9.24
CA THR A 25 -14.64 -12.07 7.85
C THR A 25 -13.42 -11.73 7.01
N ASN A 26 -13.36 -12.26 5.79
CA ASN A 26 -12.26 -12.01 4.86
C ASN A 26 -12.74 -12.13 3.41
N PHE A 27 -12.38 -11.15 2.58
CA PHE A 27 -12.60 -11.16 1.12
C PHE A 27 -12.02 -12.41 0.44
N TRP A 28 -10.87 -12.89 0.91
CA TRP A 28 -10.14 -14.03 0.34
C TRP A 28 -10.62 -15.40 0.85
N SER A 29 -11.55 -15.45 1.82
CA SER A 29 -12.04 -16.71 2.41
C SER A 29 -13.40 -17.14 1.84
N THR A 30 -13.55 -17.16 0.52
CA THR A 30 -14.81 -17.49 -0.17
C THR A 30 -14.73 -18.83 -0.90
N ALA A 31 -15.88 -19.41 -1.27
CA ALA A 31 -15.89 -20.69 -2.00
C ALA A 31 -15.18 -20.63 -3.36
N SER A 32 -15.00 -19.44 -3.93
CA SER A 32 -14.30 -19.20 -5.19
C SER A 32 -13.69 -17.80 -5.17
N PRO A 33 -12.49 -17.63 -4.60
CA PRO A 33 -11.82 -16.34 -4.54
C PRO A 33 -11.59 -15.82 -5.97
N PRO A 34 -11.85 -14.53 -6.25
CA PRO A 34 -11.86 -14.01 -7.61
C PRO A 34 -10.47 -13.83 -8.21
N ALA A 35 -9.41 -13.88 -7.40
CA ALA A 35 -8.03 -13.69 -7.84
C ALA A 35 -6.99 -14.51 -7.03
N GLY A 36 -7.19 -15.82 -6.91
CA GLY A 36 -6.21 -16.72 -6.29
C GLY A 36 -6.82 -17.75 -5.36
N ASP A 37 -6.02 -18.18 -4.38
CA ASP A 37 -6.40 -19.21 -3.41
C ASP A 37 -7.11 -18.65 -2.18
N ASN A 38 -7.76 -19.54 -1.45
CA ASN A 38 -8.37 -19.19 -0.18
C ASN A 38 -7.29 -18.80 0.84
N TYR A 39 -7.63 -17.84 1.69
CA TYR A 39 -6.73 -17.43 2.77
C TYR A 39 -6.28 -18.63 3.60
N VAL A 40 -4.95 -18.79 3.66
CA VAL A 40 -4.24 -19.79 4.42
C VAL A 40 -2.93 -19.18 4.88
N VAL A 41 -2.44 -19.62 6.02
CA VAL A 41 -1.11 -19.27 6.53
C VAL A 41 -0.36 -20.55 6.86
N PRO A 42 0.99 -20.54 6.81
CA PRO A 42 1.78 -21.69 7.22
C PRO A 42 1.46 -22.09 8.66
N ARG A 43 1.45 -23.39 8.94
CA ARG A 43 1.33 -23.94 10.31
C ARG A 43 2.67 -24.11 11.01
N GLY A 44 3.74 -23.80 10.31
CA GLY A 44 5.11 -23.93 10.74
C GLY A 44 6.06 -23.65 9.59
N LEU A 45 7.35 -23.61 9.88
CA LEU A 45 8.40 -23.45 8.87
C LEU A 45 9.53 -24.44 9.10
N THR A 46 10.16 -24.86 8.00
CA THR A 46 11.38 -25.66 8.04
C THR A 46 12.59 -24.74 8.07
N VAL A 47 13.44 -24.94 9.06
CA VAL A 47 14.67 -24.19 9.25
C VAL A 47 15.75 -24.84 8.41
N LYS A 48 16.44 -24.04 7.58
CA LYS A 48 17.59 -24.54 6.82
C LYS A 48 18.72 -24.91 7.79
N ASN A 49 19.42 -26.01 7.51
CA ASN A 49 20.55 -26.45 8.34
C ASN A 49 21.56 -25.31 8.54
N GLY A 50 21.91 -25.04 9.80
CA GLY A 50 22.85 -23.97 10.18
C GLY A 50 22.26 -22.56 10.21
N ALA A 51 21.01 -22.34 9.81
CA ALA A 51 20.39 -21.00 9.83
C ALA A 51 20.05 -20.51 11.24
N MET A 52 19.71 -21.42 12.15
CA MET A 52 19.53 -21.13 13.59
C MET A 52 20.33 -22.15 14.40
N PRO A 53 21.57 -21.83 14.80
CA PRO A 53 22.47 -22.79 15.44
C PRO A 53 22.01 -23.22 16.84
N HIS A 54 21.24 -22.40 17.55
CA HIS A 54 20.80 -22.69 18.92
C HIS A 54 19.42 -23.35 19.02
N ILE A 55 18.71 -23.60 17.90
CA ILE A 55 17.35 -24.15 17.89
C ILE A 55 17.21 -25.47 18.69
N GLY A 56 18.25 -26.32 18.67
CA GLY A 56 18.26 -27.58 19.42
C GLY A 56 18.40 -27.42 20.94
N ASN A 57 18.77 -26.22 21.41
CA ASN A 57 19.00 -25.91 22.81
C ASN A 57 17.83 -25.15 23.45
N TRP A 58 16.81 -24.75 22.68
CA TRP A 58 15.69 -23.97 23.19
C TRP A 58 14.92 -24.73 24.28
N SER A 59 15.02 -24.26 25.52
CA SER A 59 14.37 -24.90 26.66
C SER A 59 12.88 -24.56 26.76
N LYS A 60 12.49 -23.35 26.34
CA LYS A 60 11.10 -22.84 26.36
C LYS A 60 10.72 -22.17 25.03
N PRO A 61 10.64 -22.94 23.92
CA PRO A 61 10.32 -22.38 22.59
C PRO A 61 8.98 -21.64 22.56
N THR A 62 8.03 -22.02 23.42
CA THR A 62 6.70 -21.41 23.53
C THR A 62 6.69 -19.96 24.02
N THR A 63 7.83 -19.44 24.47
CA THR A 63 7.97 -18.01 24.77
C THR A 63 8.17 -17.17 23.50
N GLY A 64 8.64 -17.78 22.42
CA GLY A 64 9.08 -17.07 21.24
C GLY A 64 7.99 -16.74 20.25
N PHE A 65 8.33 -15.79 19.38
CA PHE A 65 7.55 -15.41 18.20
C PHE A 65 8.38 -15.67 16.94
N VAL A 66 7.70 -16.06 15.86
CA VAL A 66 8.26 -16.08 14.51
C VAL A 66 7.65 -14.94 13.72
N HIS A 67 8.51 -14.09 13.17
CA HIS A 67 8.15 -13.08 12.18
C HIS A 67 8.53 -13.63 10.80
N ALA A 68 7.54 -13.93 9.97
CA ALA A 68 7.76 -14.56 8.67
C ALA A 68 7.18 -13.68 7.55
N PHE A 69 7.97 -13.46 6.50
CA PHE A 69 7.46 -12.84 5.29
C PHE A 69 6.50 -13.76 4.55
N HIS A 70 5.55 -13.17 3.83
CA HIS A 70 4.82 -13.86 2.77
C HIS A 70 5.80 -14.45 1.75
N ALA A 71 5.51 -15.61 1.14
CA ALA A 71 6.42 -16.27 0.20
C ALA A 71 6.80 -15.36 -1.00
N GLY A 72 5.84 -14.60 -1.51
CA GLY A 72 6.03 -13.55 -2.51
C GLY A 72 6.43 -12.18 -1.96
N TYR A 73 6.80 -12.07 -0.68
CA TYR A 73 7.18 -10.81 0.00
C TYR A 73 6.12 -9.69 -0.07
N TRP A 74 4.84 -10.04 -0.21
CA TRP A 74 3.73 -9.07 -0.25
C TRP A 74 3.35 -8.48 1.11
N GLY A 75 3.83 -9.10 2.19
CA GLY A 75 3.54 -8.74 3.57
C GLY A 75 4.32 -9.63 4.53
N SER A 76 3.89 -9.66 5.78
CA SER A 76 4.51 -10.48 6.83
C SER A 76 3.47 -10.89 7.86
N TRP A 77 3.76 -11.97 8.57
CA TRP A 77 2.98 -12.47 9.69
C TRP A 77 3.82 -12.58 10.94
N VAL A 78 3.14 -12.56 12.09
CA VAL A 78 3.72 -12.93 13.38
C VAL A 78 2.97 -14.11 13.95
N PHE A 79 3.72 -15.10 14.45
CA PHE A 79 3.18 -16.32 15.08
C PHE A 79 3.81 -16.57 16.44
N GLU A 80 3.01 -16.99 17.41
CA GLU A 80 3.49 -17.68 18.61
C GLU A 80 4.05 -19.06 18.22
N ILE A 81 5.16 -19.46 18.85
CA ILE A 81 5.74 -20.78 18.64
C ILE A 81 5.00 -21.81 19.50
N ALA A 82 4.51 -22.89 18.90
CA ALA A 82 3.89 -24.01 19.61
C ALA A 82 4.92 -25.02 20.10
N SER A 83 5.84 -25.43 19.22
CA SER A 83 6.85 -26.46 19.49
C SER A 83 7.93 -26.46 18.42
N ILE A 84 9.03 -27.16 18.71
CA ILE A 84 10.07 -27.50 17.74
C ILE A 84 10.02 -29.00 17.48
N ASN A 85 10.09 -29.40 16.20
CA ASN A 85 10.40 -30.77 15.83
C ASN A 85 11.85 -30.84 15.37
N SER A 86 12.71 -31.35 16.25
CA SER A 86 14.15 -31.47 16.01
C SER A 86 14.52 -32.50 14.94
N THR A 87 13.65 -33.46 14.64
CA THR A 87 13.90 -34.47 13.59
C THR A 87 13.70 -33.88 12.20
N GLU A 88 12.71 -32.99 12.06
CA GLU A 88 12.36 -32.33 10.79
C GLU A 88 12.96 -30.92 10.67
N ASN A 89 13.63 -30.44 11.73
CA ASN A 89 14.11 -29.08 11.89
C ASN A 89 13.01 -28.04 11.62
N THR A 90 11.81 -28.27 12.16
CA THR A 90 10.64 -27.41 11.95
C THR A 90 10.24 -26.67 13.22
N ILE A 91 9.84 -25.41 13.05
CA ILE A 91 9.13 -24.62 14.06
C ILE A 91 7.64 -24.72 13.77
N MET A 92 6.86 -25.22 14.72
CA MET A 92 5.40 -25.28 14.61
C MET A 92 4.78 -24.03 15.24
N PHE A 93 3.72 -23.51 14.62
CA PHE A 93 3.05 -22.30 15.07
C PHE A 93 1.79 -22.61 15.87
N ALA A 94 1.51 -21.75 16.84
CA ALA A 94 0.27 -21.73 17.60
C ALA A 94 -0.68 -20.65 17.03
N ARG A 95 -0.76 -19.50 17.71
CA ARG A 95 -1.64 -18.38 17.34
C ARG A 95 -0.87 -17.36 16.51
N GLY A 96 -1.48 -16.80 15.48
CA GLY A 96 -0.87 -15.73 14.67
C GLY A 96 -1.38 -15.72 13.23
N GLY A 97 -0.68 -14.96 12.38
CA GLY A 97 -0.99 -14.87 10.95
C GLY A 97 -1.92 -13.74 10.57
N PHE A 98 -2.30 -12.85 11.49
CA PHE A 98 -3.43 -11.95 11.26
C PHE A 98 -3.12 -10.69 10.42
N GLN A 99 -1.87 -10.52 10.01
CA GLN A 99 -1.30 -9.26 9.50
C GLN A 99 -1.38 -9.11 7.98
N GLU A 100 -2.07 -10.01 7.28
CA GLU A 100 -2.25 -9.99 5.83
C GLU A 100 -3.52 -10.76 5.45
N ALA A 101 -4.24 -10.31 4.41
CA ALA A 101 -5.60 -10.78 4.10
C ALA A 101 -5.65 -11.94 3.10
N ARG A 102 -4.68 -12.05 2.19
CA ARG A 102 -4.67 -12.99 1.06
C ARG A 102 -4.14 -14.37 1.43
N GLY A 103 -3.12 -14.41 2.27
CA GLY A 103 -2.48 -15.62 2.76
C GLY A 103 -1.51 -16.25 1.75
N SER A 104 -0.71 -17.18 2.25
CA SER A 104 0.01 -18.19 1.47
C SER A 104 0.30 -19.38 2.40
N ASP A 105 0.28 -20.60 1.86
CA ASP A 105 0.58 -21.81 2.65
C ASP A 105 2.08 -21.95 2.96
N ALA A 106 2.92 -21.17 2.28
CA ALA A 106 4.36 -21.06 2.50
C ALA A 106 4.77 -19.71 3.08
N GLY A 107 5.75 -19.74 3.99
CA GLY A 107 6.47 -18.57 4.49
C GLY A 107 7.78 -18.33 3.73
N GLY A 108 8.20 -17.06 3.65
CA GLY A 108 9.45 -16.61 3.07
C GLY A 108 10.60 -16.53 4.09
N ALA A 109 11.44 -15.50 3.97
CA ALA A 109 12.43 -15.21 5.00
C ALA A 109 11.74 -14.94 6.35
N PHE A 110 12.43 -15.25 7.44
CA PHE A 110 11.88 -15.09 8.77
C PHE A 110 12.99 -14.80 9.80
N TYR A 111 12.57 -14.32 10.96
CA TYR A 111 13.40 -14.27 12.16
C TYR A 111 12.57 -14.67 13.38
N VAL A 112 13.25 -14.98 14.48
CA VAL A 112 12.64 -15.36 15.76
C VAL A 112 12.93 -14.29 16.80
N ALA A 113 12.03 -14.13 17.75
CA ALA A 113 12.19 -13.19 18.85
C ALA A 113 11.71 -13.82 20.16
N ASN A 114 12.17 -13.28 21.29
CA ASN A 114 11.76 -13.68 22.63
C ASN A 114 12.07 -15.14 22.99
N ILE A 115 13.26 -15.61 22.63
CA ILE A 115 13.85 -16.89 23.07
C ILE A 115 15.10 -16.58 23.90
N PHE A 116 15.21 -17.13 25.10
CA PHE A 116 16.34 -16.83 26.00
C PHE A 116 17.68 -17.27 25.44
N GLU A 117 17.73 -18.43 24.79
CA GLU A 117 18.94 -18.97 24.18
C GLU A 117 19.42 -18.20 22.94
N GLU A 118 18.60 -17.29 22.42
CA GLU A 118 18.96 -16.35 21.34
C GLU A 118 19.31 -14.95 21.87
N LEU A 119 19.45 -14.78 23.20
CA LEU A 119 20.05 -13.59 23.80
C LEU A 119 21.58 -13.71 23.70
N ASP A 120 22.15 -13.35 22.56
CA ASP A 120 23.55 -13.66 22.21
C ASP A 120 24.37 -12.46 21.73
N SER A 121 23.72 -11.30 21.53
CA SER A 121 24.34 -10.11 20.96
C SER A 121 24.14 -8.86 21.81
N PRO A 122 25.08 -7.88 21.77
CA PRO A 122 24.92 -6.63 22.50
C PRO A 122 23.63 -5.88 22.12
N ASN A 123 23.02 -5.25 23.14
CA ASN A 123 21.74 -4.54 23.15
C ASN A 123 20.48 -5.42 23.05
N GLU A 124 20.62 -6.74 23.05
CA GLU A 124 19.47 -7.64 23.17
C GLU A 124 19.00 -7.75 24.63
N TRP A 125 17.73 -8.13 24.79
CA TRP A 125 17.12 -8.35 26.10
C TRP A 125 16.10 -9.49 26.05
N PHE A 126 15.85 -10.08 27.22
CA PHE A 126 14.83 -11.10 27.42
C PHE A 126 14.16 -10.90 28.78
N LEU A 127 12.83 -10.96 28.82
CA LEU A 127 12.07 -10.92 30.06
C LEU A 127 11.52 -12.32 30.38
N ASP A 128 12.11 -12.97 31.38
CA ASP A 128 11.53 -14.18 31.96
C ASP A 128 10.33 -13.79 32.83
N LYS A 129 9.12 -14.04 32.32
CA LYS A 129 7.87 -13.70 33.00
C LYS A 129 7.57 -14.59 34.20
N ASP A 130 8.11 -15.83 34.23
CA ASP A 130 7.87 -16.77 35.33
C ASP A 130 8.65 -16.34 36.57
N THR A 131 9.92 -15.97 36.38
CA THR A 131 10.80 -15.50 37.46
C THR A 131 10.75 -13.98 37.67
N ARG A 132 10.13 -13.25 36.74
CA ARG A 132 10.08 -11.78 36.68
C ARG A 132 11.48 -11.16 36.59
N THR A 133 12.37 -11.78 35.82
CA THR A 133 13.76 -11.35 35.65
C THR A 133 13.98 -10.77 34.27
N LEU A 134 14.47 -9.53 34.19
CA LEU A 134 14.94 -8.92 32.95
C LEU A 134 16.43 -9.24 32.77
N TYR A 135 16.76 -9.89 31.67
CA TYR A 135 18.12 -10.09 31.19
C TYR A 135 18.39 -9.08 30.09
N PHE A 136 19.55 -8.43 30.13
CA PHE A 136 19.98 -7.45 29.13
C PHE A 136 21.48 -7.64 28.87
N MET A 137 21.87 -7.65 27.60
CA MET A 137 23.28 -7.76 27.20
C MET A 137 23.80 -6.36 26.82
N PRO A 138 24.55 -5.65 27.67
CA PRO A 138 25.01 -4.29 27.37
C PRO A 138 26.07 -4.26 26.27
N ASN A 139 26.03 -3.21 25.43
CA ASN A 139 27.15 -2.85 24.56
C ASN A 139 28.11 -1.91 25.30
N GLU A 140 29.07 -2.50 26.02
CA GLU A 140 30.08 -1.85 26.89
C GLU A 140 29.53 -1.19 28.17
N THR A 141 28.38 -0.50 28.10
CA THR A 141 27.81 0.27 29.21
C THR A 141 26.37 -0.17 29.53
N MET A 142 26.02 -0.13 30.83
CA MET A 142 24.67 -0.43 31.30
C MET A 142 23.80 0.85 31.28
N PRO A 143 22.56 0.77 30.77
CA PRO A 143 21.58 1.84 30.91
C PRO A 143 21.25 2.11 32.39
N GLU A 144 21.04 3.38 32.71
CA GLU A 144 20.57 3.79 34.04
C GLU A 144 19.06 3.58 34.22
N VAL A 145 18.31 3.59 33.12
CA VAL A 145 16.84 3.49 33.10
C VAL A 145 16.40 2.43 32.10
N PHE A 146 15.49 1.56 32.54
CA PHE A 146 14.77 0.64 31.68
C PHE A 146 13.30 1.05 31.66
N VAL A 147 12.73 1.19 30.46
CA VAL A 147 11.31 1.53 30.27
C VAL A 147 10.62 0.34 29.60
N ALA A 148 9.50 -0.09 30.17
CA ALA A 148 8.70 -1.19 29.65
C ALA A 148 7.27 -0.72 29.33
N SER A 149 6.94 -0.60 28.05
CA SER A 149 5.63 -0.18 27.57
C SER A 149 4.51 -1.12 28.03
N GLN A 150 3.41 -0.55 28.56
CA GLN A 150 2.30 -1.35 29.15
C GLN A 150 0.99 -1.26 28.36
N ILE A 151 0.73 -0.14 27.70
CA ILE A 151 -0.55 0.12 27.02
C ILE A 151 -0.32 0.52 25.56
N PRO A 152 -1.21 0.11 24.62
CA PRO A 152 -1.06 0.44 23.21
C PRO A 152 -1.66 1.79 22.82
N CYS A 153 -2.57 2.34 23.64
CA CYS A 153 -3.31 3.58 23.35
C CYS A 153 -3.18 4.55 24.53
N LEU A 154 -2.75 5.78 24.23
CA LEU A 154 -2.56 6.85 25.21
C LEU A 154 -3.75 7.81 25.23
N ILE A 155 -4.33 8.11 24.06
CA ILE A 155 -5.44 9.06 23.92
C ILE A 155 -6.57 8.41 23.11
N SER A 156 -7.76 8.32 23.71
CA SER A 156 -8.99 7.89 23.02
C SER A 156 -10.01 9.03 23.03
N ILE A 157 -10.46 9.44 21.85
CA ILE A 157 -11.48 10.47 21.65
C ILE A 157 -12.68 9.76 21.02
N THR A 158 -13.66 9.42 21.85
CA THR A 158 -14.80 8.59 21.42
C THR A 158 -16.12 9.24 21.80
N GLY A 159 -16.95 9.57 20.81
CA GLY A 159 -18.37 9.87 21.00
C GLY A 159 -19.20 8.59 21.15
N SER A 160 -20.33 8.65 21.88
CA SER A 160 -21.20 7.48 22.08
C SER A 160 -21.96 7.08 20.81
N SER A 161 -22.26 8.03 19.94
CA SER A 161 -22.85 7.82 18.61
C SER A 161 -22.43 8.94 17.65
N ILE A 162 -22.88 8.88 16.40
CA ILE A 162 -22.66 9.94 15.40
C ILE A 162 -23.31 11.26 15.86
N GLU A 163 -24.53 11.18 16.39
CA GLU A 163 -25.32 12.30 16.90
C GLU A 163 -24.61 12.92 18.11
N ASP A 164 -24.13 12.07 19.02
CA ASP A 164 -23.40 12.44 20.24
C ASP A 164 -21.88 12.38 20.03
N SER A 165 -21.43 12.93 18.91
CA SER A 165 -20.01 12.98 18.55
C SER A 165 -19.23 13.98 19.41
N VAL A 166 -17.96 13.68 19.70
CA VAL A 166 -17.03 14.64 20.31
C VAL A 166 -16.61 15.66 19.25
N LYS A 167 -16.70 16.95 19.56
CA LYS A 167 -16.51 18.02 18.58
C LYS A 167 -15.46 19.05 19.01
N ASN A 168 -14.80 19.66 18.03
CA ASN A 168 -13.93 20.83 18.22
C ASN A 168 -12.76 20.55 19.19
N VAL A 169 -12.02 19.47 18.94
CA VAL A 169 -10.85 19.09 19.75
C VAL A 169 -9.58 19.52 19.03
N LEU A 170 -8.66 20.15 19.76
CA LEU A 170 -7.31 20.46 19.31
C LEU A 170 -6.30 19.76 20.22
N ILE A 171 -5.38 18.99 19.64
CA ILE A 171 -4.23 18.40 20.33
C ILE A 171 -2.95 18.91 19.69
N PRO A 172 -2.33 19.96 20.27
CA PRO A 172 -1.10 20.53 19.75
C PRO A 172 0.12 20.18 20.61
N GLY A 173 1.25 19.86 19.98
CA GLY A 173 2.57 19.96 20.63
C GLY A 173 2.92 18.87 21.66
N LEU A 174 2.34 17.67 21.55
CA LEU A 174 2.67 16.54 22.44
C LEU A 174 3.78 15.65 21.87
N ILE A 175 4.51 14.98 22.76
CA ILE A 175 5.32 13.81 22.44
C ILE A 175 4.57 12.59 22.95
N LEU A 176 4.16 11.71 22.03
CA LEU A 176 3.47 10.46 22.30
C LEU A 176 4.47 9.33 22.05
N THR A 177 4.78 8.57 23.09
CA THR A 177 5.86 7.58 23.05
C THR A 177 5.57 6.34 23.87
N GLU A 178 6.37 5.28 23.67
CA GLU A 178 6.46 4.10 24.54
C GLU A 178 5.14 3.30 24.67
N THR A 179 4.47 3.03 23.55
CA THR A 179 3.28 2.16 23.53
C THR A 179 3.62 0.70 23.26
N SER A 180 2.84 -0.22 23.85
CA SER A 180 3.03 -1.66 23.70
C SER A 180 2.68 -2.16 22.29
N SER A 181 3.26 -3.29 21.87
CA SER A 181 3.02 -3.83 20.54
C SER A 181 1.59 -4.36 20.31
N THR A 182 1.09 -4.20 19.07
CA THR A 182 -0.25 -4.66 18.68
C THR A 182 -0.26 -5.83 17.69
N TYR A 183 0.89 -6.35 17.26
CA TYR A 183 0.97 -7.41 16.26
C TYR A 183 0.34 -8.75 16.70
N MET A 184 0.12 -8.99 18.01
CA MET A 184 -0.67 -10.13 18.52
C MET A 184 -2.06 -9.72 19.04
N LYS A 185 -2.56 -8.53 18.70
CA LYS A 185 -3.95 -8.12 18.95
C LYS A 185 -4.83 -8.51 17.77
N ASP A 186 -6.11 -8.19 17.89
CA ASP A 186 -7.09 -8.47 16.85
C ASP A 186 -6.84 -7.59 15.61
N TYR A 187 -6.93 -8.22 14.44
CA TYR A 187 -6.89 -7.58 13.13
C TYR A 187 -8.19 -7.85 12.38
N MET A 188 -8.55 -6.96 11.45
CA MET A 188 -9.67 -7.13 10.52
C MET A 188 -9.20 -6.97 9.08
N VAL A 189 -9.96 -7.52 8.13
CA VAL A 189 -9.83 -7.23 6.69
C VAL A 189 -10.80 -6.09 6.34
N PRO A 190 -10.35 -4.86 6.06
CA PRO A 190 -11.23 -3.72 5.93
C PRO A 190 -11.86 -3.58 4.53
N GLY A 191 -11.37 -4.27 3.51
CA GLY A 191 -11.86 -4.10 2.15
C GLY A 191 -11.53 -5.27 1.22
N GLY A 192 -11.50 -5.01 -0.09
CA GLY A 192 -11.12 -6.00 -1.11
C GLY A 192 -9.61 -6.08 -1.39
N GLY A 193 -8.82 -5.18 -0.77
CA GLY A 193 -7.36 -5.20 -0.84
C GLY A 193 -6.73 -6.25 0.07
N ASP A 194 -5.41 -6.38 -0.02
CA ASP A 194 -4.66 -7.46 0.65
C ASP A 194 -4.34 -7.14 2.11
N TRP A 195 -4.71 -5.96 2.60
CA TRP A 195 -4.32 -5.51 3.94
C TRP A 195 -5.28 -6.00 5.01
N THR A 196 -4.71 -6.32 6.17
CA THR A 196 -5.45 -6.35 7.42
C THR A 196 -4.97 -5.21 8.31
N VAL A 197 -5.81 -4.81 9.26
CA VAL A 197 -5.51 -3.70 10.16
C VAL A 197 -5.90 -4.03 11.58
N HIS A 198 -5.02 -3.69 12.53
CA HIS A 198 -5.43 -3.50 13.91
C HIS A 198 -6.20 -2.18 14.01
N ARG A 199 -7.49 -2.21 14.36
CA ARG A 199 -8.35 -1.00 14.47
C ARG A 199 -8.04 -0.13 15.70
N GLY A 200 -6.81 -0.13 16.19
CA GLY A 200 -6.36 0.66 17.32
C GLY A 200 -5.04 1.36 16.99
N GLY A 201 -4.66 2.30 17.84
CA GLY A 201 -3.41 3.03 17.72
C GLY A 201 -3.11 3.79 19.01
N THR A 202 -1.97 4.47 19.01
CA THR A 202 -1.52 5.31 20.12
C THR A 202 -2.50 6.45 20.40
N MET A 203 -3.12 6.98 19.35
CA MET A 203 -4.30 7.82 19.42
C MET A 203 -5.45 7.20 18.63
N TYR A 204 -6.64 7.12 19.26
CA TYR A 204 -7.83 6.50 18.68
C TYR A 204 -8.99 7.49 18.61
N LEU A 205 -9.59 7.63 17.43
CA LEU A 205 -10.72 8.52 17.17
C LEU A 205 -11.90 7.71 16.62
N ARG A 206 -13.08 7.89 17.25
CA ARG A 206 -14.35 7.35 16.75
C ARG A 206 -15.49 8.28 17.13
N ASN A 207 -16.43 8.46 16.22
CA ASN A 207 -17.56 9.37 16.40
C ASN A 207 -17.09 10.79 16.75
N THR A 208 -16.25 11.39 15.91
CA THR A 208 -15.69 12.73 16.14
C THR A 208 -16.02 13.71 15.00
N GLN A 209 -16.04 15.01 15.31
CA GLN A 209 -16.18 16.09 14.31
C GLN A 209 -15.19 17.22 14.60
N TYR A 210 -14.55 17.77 13.58
CA TYR A 210 -13.68 18.95 13.71
C TYR A 210 -12.54 18.72 14.72
N VAL A 211 -11.79 17.63 14.55
CA VAL A 211 -10.61 17.33 15.37
C VAL A 211 -9.36 17.80 14.64
N THR A 212 -8.47 18.51 15.32
CA THR A 212 -7.17 18.93 14.80
C THR A 212 -6.05 18.34 15.66
N ILE A 213 -5.18 17.57 15.03
CA ILE A 213 -3.98 16.99 15.65
C ILE A 213 -2.77 17.62 14.98
N ALA A 214 -2.05 18.47 15.70
CA ALA A 214 -1.01 19.30 15.08
C ALA A 214 0.29 19.39 15.88
N HIS A 215 1.43 19.50 15.19
CA HIS A 215 2.73 19.74 15.85
C HIS A 215 3.13 18.68 16.88
N ASN A 216 2.63 17.45 16.77
CA ASN A 216 2.98 16.36 17.70
C ASN A 216 4.13 15.51 17.14
N LEU A 217 4.85 14.83 18.03
CA LEU A 217 5.78 13.76 17.73
C LEU A 217 5.19 12.42 18.20
N PHE A 218 5.01 11.49 17.28
CA PHE A 218 4.64 10.10 17.54
C PHE A 218 5.89 9.24 17.36
N THR A 219 6.44 8.68 18.45
CA THR A 219 7.69 7.93 18.37
C THR A 219 7.80 6.72 19.29
N GLN A 220 8.60 5.72 18.94
CA GLN A 220 8.81 4.51 19.75
C GLN A 220 7.48 3.81 20.11
N LEU A 221 6.62 3.64 19.11
CA LEU A 221 5.26 3.11 19.29
C LEU A 221 5.21 1.66 18.82
N GLY A 222 4.68 0.76 19.63
CA GLY A 222 4.48 -0.64 19.23
C GLY A 222 3.25 -0.87 18.31
N SER A 223 2.46 0.17 18.07
CA SER A 223 1.15 0.11 17.40
C SER A 223 1.08 1.06 16.22
N ASN A 224 -0.11 1.22 15.63
CA ASN A 224 -0.37 2.34 14.73
C ASN A 224 -0.19 3.67 15.47
N GLY A 225 0.25 4.72 14.77
CA GLY A 225 0.31 6.07 15.36
C GLY A 225 -1.08 6.59 15.71
N MET A 226 -1.95 6.65 14.70
CA MET A 226 -3.32 7.11 14.80
C MET A 226 -4.29 6.15 14.11
N ALA A 227 -5.44 5.92 14.76
CA ALA A 227 -6.54 5.14 14.20
C ALA A 227 -7.83 5.98 14.17
N LEU A 228 -8.27 6.34 12.96
CA LEU A 228 -9.56 7.00 12.71
C LEU A 228 -10.54 5.92 12.27
N ILE A 229 -11.40 5.52 13.20
CA ILE A 229 -12.26 4.36 13.04
C ILE A 229 -13.72 4.78 12.98
N ASP A 230 -14.45 4.23 12.02
CA ASP A 230 -15.84 4.57 11.73
C ASP A 230 -16.02 6.10 11.53
N TYR A 231 -17.09 6.69 12.08
CA TYR A 231 -17.46 8.07 11.80
C TYR A 231 -16.43 9.06 12.37
N ASN A 232 -15.75 9.79 11.49
CA ASN A 232 -14.91 10.93 11.82
C ASN A 232 -15.07 11.96 10.71
N PHE A 233 -15.50 13.17 11.05
CA PHE A 233 -15.80 14.20 10.06
C PHE A 233 -14.89 15.42 10.23
N ALA A 234 -14.28 15.88 9.14
CA ALA A 234 -13.45 17.10 9.15
C ALA A 234 -12.29 17.02 10.15
N THR A 235 -11.57 15.89 10.16
CA THR A 235 -10.35 15.73 10.98
C THR A 235 -9.14 16.20 10.20
N SER A 236 -8.30 17.02 10.84
CA SER A 236 -7.06 17.55 10.29
C SER A 236 -5.86 17.04 11.08
N ILE A 237 -4.89 16.41 10.40
CA ILE A 237 -3.66 15.87 10.95
C ILE A 237 -2.51 16.59 10.26
N THR A 238 -1.94 17.60 10.93
CA THR A 238 -1.03 18.54 10.27
C THR A 238 0.27 18.79 11.01
N LEU A 239 1.39 18.89 10.30
CA LEU A 239 2.66 19.32 10.89
C LEU A 239 3.12 18.40 12.03
N ASN A 240 2.77 17.11 11.99
CA ASN A 240 3.24 16.11 12.95
C ASN A 240 4.44 15.34 12.38
N GLU A 241 5.20 14.71 13.27
CA GLU A 241 6.23 13.72 12.94
C GLU A 241 5.81 12.35 13.44
N PHE A 242 5.94 11.33 12.60
CA PHE A 242 5.72 9.92 12.93
C PHE A 242 7.01 9.15 12.62
N VAL A 243 7.67 8.63 13.66
CA VAL A 243 8.97 7.96 13.53
C VAL A 243 9.16 6.80 14.49
N TRP A 244 9.61 5.65 14.01
CA TRP A 244 9.78 4.40 14.79
C TRP A 244 8.46 3.84 15.31
N LEU A 245 7.62 3.43 14.36
CA LEU A 245 6.32 2.82 14.63
C LEU A 245 6.35 1.33 14.28
N GLY A 246 5.69 0.52 15.11
CA GLY A 246 5.57 -0.92 14.93
C GLY A 246 4.72 -1.33 13.72
N ASP A 247 3.76 -0.47 13.36
CA ASP A 247 2.79 -0.67 12.28
C ASP A 247 2.62 0.66 11.50
N SER A 248 1.41 0.98 11.04
CA SER A 248 1.09 2.12 10.18
C SER A 248 1.07 3.45 10.94
N ALA A 249 1.39 4.57 10.29
CA ALA A 249 1.34 5.87 10.98
C ALA A 249 -0.11 6.34 11.19
N ILE A 250 -0.92 6.36 10.13
CA ILE A 250 -2.30 6.78 10.18
C ILE A 250 -3.16 5.75 9.42
N ILE A 251 -4.11 5.14 10.12
CA ILE A 251 -5.14 4.31 9.48
C ILE A 251 -6.49 5.04 9.51
N ILE A 252 -7.18 5.03 8.38
CA ILE A 252 -8.51 5.61 8.20
C ILE A 252 -9.40 4.47 7.70
N VAL A 253 -10.27 3.97 8.59
CA VAL A 253 -11.00 2.72 8.38
C VAL A 253 -12.47 2.87 8.75
N GLY A 254 -13.34 2.88 7.74
CA GLY A 254 -14.78 2.85 7.94
C GLY A 254 -15.35 1.45 8.07
N SER A 255 -16.69 1.39 8.06
CA SER A 255 -17.46 0.14 8.09
C SER A 255 -18.64 0.23 7.12
N THR A 256 -19.06 -0.91 6.59
CA THR A 256 -20.30 -1.09 5.81
C THR A 256 -21.12 -2.25 6.38
N TYR A 257 -22.39 -2.37 5.97
CA TYR A 257 -23.17 -3.59 6.17
C TYR A 257 -23.19 -4.42 4.88
N GLY A 258 -22.22 -5.32 4.76
CA GLY A 258 -21.98 -6.01 3.48
C GLY A 258 -21.62 -5.00 2.39
N ILE A 259 -22.34 -5.05 1.27
CA ILE A 259 -22.18 -4.07 0.18
C ILE A 259 -22.68 -2.66 0.56
N ASP A 260 -23.58 -2.54 1.54
CA ASP A 260 -24.27 -1.28 1.84
C ASP A 260 -23.45 -0.37 2.77
N GLY A 261 -22.79 0.62 2.19
CA GLY A 261 -22.24 1.77 2.92
C GLY A 261 -23.00 3.07 2.68
N PHE A 262 -24.13 3.03 1.95
CA PHE A 262 -24.99 4.18 1.72
C PHE A 262 -25.92 4.40 2.91
N SER A 263 -26.58 3.33 3.37
CA SER A 263 -27.51 3.40 4.50
C SER A 263 -26.81 3.46 5.86
N VAL A 264 -25.51 3.15 5.89
CA VAL A 264 -24.66 3.14 7.09
C VAL A 264 -23.77 4.38 7.08
N ALA A 265 -24.13 5.43 7.81
CA ALA A 265 -23.37 6.68 7.85
C ALA A 265 -22.17 6.64 8.81
N SER A 266 -21.33 5.60 8.74
CA SER A 266 -20.27 5.36 9.72
C SER A 266 -18.87 5.44 9.15
N GLN A 267 -18.64 6.07 8.01
CA GLN A 267 -17.30 6.15 7.41
C GLN A 267 -16.58 7.47 7.79
N PRO A 268 -15.24 7.46 7.86
CA PRO A 268 -14.46 8.69 7.88
C PRO A 268 -14.75 9.51 6.62
N ASP A 269 -14.92 10.82 6.79
CA ASP A 269 -15.20 11.74 5.69
C ASP A 269 -14.49 13.08 5.90
N ASN A 270 -14.03 13.67 4.80
CA ASN A 270 -13.33 14.96 4.77
C ASN A 270 -12.13 14.97 5.72
N ILE A 271 -11.21 14.03 5.54
CA ILE A 271 -9.99 13.91 6.36
C ILE A 271 -8.84 14.59 5.64
N LEU A 272 -8.11 15.46 6.33
CA LEU A 272 -6.93 16.15 5.81
C LEU A 272 -5.67 15.69 6.53
N ILE A 273 -4.72 15.10 5.81
CA ILE A 273 -3.38 14.74 6.29
C ILE A 273 -2.39 15.62 5.54
N GLN A 274 -1.87 16.66 6.21
CA GLN A 274 -1.09 17.69 5.53
C GLN A 274 0.24 18.04 6.20
N SER A 275 1.30 18.16 5.40
CA SER A 275 2.60 18.66 5.87
C SER A 275 3.19 17.88 7.05
N ASN A 276 2.95 16.57 7.11
CA ASN A 276 3.56 15.69 8.10
C ASN A 276 4.88 15.12 7.57
N LEU A 277 5.76 14.79 8.52
CA LEU A 277 7.00 14.03 8.28
C LEU A 277 6.76 12.59 8.80
N ILE A 278 6.84 11.59 7.92
CA ILE A 278 6.55 10.19 8.29
C ILE A 278 7.67 9.28 7.80
N HIS A 279 8.39 8.63 8.72
CA HIS A 279 9.51 7.76 8.37
C HIS A 279 9.77 6.65 9.38
N GLU A 280 10.50 5.61 8.96
CA GLU A 280 10.76 4.40 9.76
C GLU A 280 9.52 3.83 10.47
N THR A 281 8.48 3.53 9.69
CA THR A 281 7.27 2.84 10.17
C THR A 281 7.35 1.34 9.87
N GLY A 282 6.42 0.55 10.41
CA GLY A 282 6.35 -0.88 10.13
C GLY A 282 7.55 -1.68 10.62
N ILE A 283 8.07 -1.34 11.80
CA ILE A 283 9.19 -2.06 12.42
C ILE A 283 8.83 -3.55 12.60
N TYR A 284 7.61 -3.85 13.06
CA TYR A 284 7.15 -5.22 13.27
C TYR A 284 6.27 -5.73 12.14
N ILE A 285 5.36 -4.89 11.63
CA ILE A 285 4.39 -5.26 10.59
C ILE A 285 4.83 -4.70 9.25
N LYS A 286 5.12 -5.59 8.31
CA LYS A 286 5.66 -5.20 6.99
C LYS A 286 4.59 -4.88 5.97
N GLN A 287 3.35 -5.29 6.20
CA GLN A 287 2.18 -4.79 5.47
C GLN A 287 1.58 -3.58 6.20
N SER A 288 2.32 -2.47 6.19
CA SER A 288 1.98 -1.22 6.88
C SER A 288 2.32 0.00 6.03
N SER A 289 1.70 1.15 6.32
CA SER A 289 1.89 2.40 5.58
C SER A 289 1.91 3.63 6.50
N PRO A 290 2.60 4.70 6.10
CA PRO A 290 2.30 6.06 6.54
C PRO A 290 0.80 6.38 6.53
N VAL A 291 0.10 6.12 5.43
CA VAL A 291 -1.35 6.37 5.32
C VAL A 291 -2.06 5.19 4.67
N LEU A 292 -2.96 4.56 5.41
CA LEU A 292 -3.92 3.59 4.89
C LEU A 292 -5.33 4.18 4.87
N ILE A 293 -6.00 4.06 3.72
CA ILE A 293 -7.37 4.46 3.48
C ILE A 293 -8.18 3.22 3.13
N ALA A 294 -9.22 2.93 3.91
CA ALA A 294 -10.18 1.86 3.63
C ALA A 294 -11.60 2.29 4.01
N ILE A 295 -12.58 2.02 3.14
CA ILE A 295 -14.00 2.36 3.32
C ILE A 295 -14.16 3.79 3.86
N SER A 296 -13.60 4.77 3.13
CA SER A 296 -13.53 6.16 3.56
C SER A 296 -13.87 7.12 2.43
N ARG A 297 -14.21 8.36 2.78
CA ARG A 297 -14.73 9.36 1.86
C ARG A 297 -13.82 10.58 1.86
N SER A 298 -13.52 11.12 0.67
CA SER A 298 -12.91 12.44 0.53
C SER A 298 -11.68 12.67 1.42
N VAL A 299 -10.69 11.78 1.32
CA VAL A 299 -9.42 11.90 2.07
C VAL A 299 -8.40 12.68 1.25
N SER A 300 -7.84 13.74 1.84
CA SER A 300 -6.79 14.57 1.25
C SER A 300 -5.45 14.30 1.93
N VAL A 301 -4.45 13.82 1.18
CA VAL A 301 -3.08 13.59 1.64
C VAL A 301 -2.17 14.57 0.90
N VAL A 302 -1.79 15.66 1.56
CA VAL A 302 -1.23 16.84 0.88
C VAL A 302 0.11 17.27 1.46
N GLY A 303 1.15 17.42 0.64
CA GLY A 303 2.38 18.11 1.06
C GLY A 303 3.19 17.36 2.13
N ASN A 304 3.05 16.04 2.26
CA ASN A 304 3.77 15.24 3.25
C ASN A 304 5.11 14.74 2.71
N LEU A 305 6.05 14.49 3.61
CA LEU A 305 7.33 13.83 3.32
C LEU A 305 7.31 12.42 3.92
N MET A 306 7.40 11.39 3.07
CA MET A 306 7.28 9.99 3.50
C MET A 306 8.45 9.15 2.99
N PHE A 307 9.20 8.51 3.88
CA PHE A 307 10.33 7.67 3.45
C PHE A 307 10.73 6.58 4.45
N ASN A 308 11.55 5.64 3.99
CA ASN A 308 12.03 4.50 4.78
C ASN A 308 10.90 3.59 5.28
N ILE A 309 10.07 3.15 4.33
CA ILE A 309 8.84 2.38 4.57
C ILE A 309 9.00 0.93 4.05
N PRO A 310 8.54 -0.10 4.78
CA PRO A 310 8.68 -1.49 4.35
C PRO A 310 7.84 -1.83 3.12
N ARG A 311 6.69 -1.15 2.93
CA ARG A 311 5.74 -1.29 1.82
C ARG A 311 5.37 0.07 1.20
N ALA A 312 4.15 0.24 0.71
CA ALA A 312 3.67 1.49 0.11
C ALA A 312 3.53 2.59 1.16
N ALA A 313 3.79 3.84 0.75
CA ALA A 313 3.61 4.99 1.61
C ALA A 313 2.12 5.34 1.80
N ILE A 314 1.38 5.31 0.70
CA ILE A 314 -0.07 5.54 0.67
C ILE A 314 -0.73 4.31 0.07
N ASN A 315 -1.66 3.71 0.81
CA ASN A 315 -2.47 2.60 0.35
C ASN A 315 -3.96 2.96 0.38
N ILE A 316 -4.64 2.74 -0.75
CA ILE A 316 -6.10 2.80 -0.87
C ILE A 316 -6.61 1.39 -1.08
N ASN A 317 -7.25 0.83 -0.06
CA ASN A 317 -7.47 -0.62 0.03
C ASN A 317 -8.76 -1.11 -0.67
N ASP A 318 -9.55 -0.19 -1.24
CA ASP A 318 -10.84 -0.48 -1.88
C ASP A 318 -11.35 0.68 -2.76
N GLY A 319 -12.38 0.42 -3.56
CA GLY A 319 -13.10 1.40 -4.37
C GLY A 319 -14.42 1.90 -3.75
N PHE A 320 -14.45 2.22 -2.45
CA PHE A 320 -15.70 2.54 -1.75
C PHE A 320 -16.41 3.84 -2.22
N TYR A 321 -15.72 4.98 -2.11
CA TYR A 321 -16.30 6.31 -2.37
C TYR A 321 -15.46 7.14 -3.32
N GLY A 322 -14.13 7.09 -3.19
CA GLY A 322 -13.23 7.94 -3.96
C GLY A 322 -13.27 9.40 -3.48
N ASN A 323 -13.19 10.33 -4.43
CA ASN A 323 -12.97 11.76 -4.17
C ASN A 323 -11.71 12.02 -3.32
N HIS A 324 -10.72 11.13 -3.38
CA HIS A 324 -9.46 11.32 -2.69
C HIS A 324 -8.60 12.31 -3.46
N THR A 325 -7.78 13.07 -2.74
CA THR A 325 -6.77 13.96 -3.34
C THR A 325 -5.42 13.64 -2.73
N ILE A 326 -4.49 13.15 -3.55
CA ILE A 326 -3.12 12.86 -3.14
C ILE A 326 -2.21 13.81 -3.89
N SER A 327 -1.67 14.82 -3.21
CA SER A 327 -0.95 15.88 -3.92
C SER A 327 0.20 16.55 -3.18
N TRP A 328 1.18 17.04 -3.94
CA TRP A 328 2.39 17.70 -3.40
C TRP A 328 3.20 16.87 -2.39
N ASN A 329 3.01 15.55 -2.34
CA ASN A 329 3.81 14.70 -1.45
C ASN A 329 5.17 14.39 -2.08
N VAL A 330 6.18 14.19 -1.23
CA VAL A 330 7.49 13.67 -1.62
C VAL A 330 7.65 12.28 -0.99
N ILE A 331 7.75 11.26 -1.83
CA ILE A 331 7.76 9.86 -1.39
C ILE A 331 8.93 9.11 -2.02
N PHE A 332 9.77 8.50 -1.20
CA PHE A 332 10.93 7.71 -1.63
C PHE A 332 11.30 6.65 -0.59
N ASN A 333 12.18 5.71 -0.93
CA ASN A 333 12.59 4.63 -0.02
C ASN A 333 11.39 3.84 0.53
N THR A 334 10.47 3.47 -0.36
CA THR A 334 9.32 2.62 -0.08
C THR A 334 9.59 1.20 -0.54
N VAL A 335 8.77 0.24 -0.12
CA VAL A 335 8.86 -1.17 -0.53
C VAL A 335 10.28 -1.72 -0.30
N ARG A 336 10.89 -1.34 0.83
CA ARG A 336 12.29 -1.70 1.18
C ARG A 336 12.44 -3.14 1.59
N GLU A 337 11.42 -3.68 2.24
CA GLU A 337 11.44 -5.01 2.86
C GLU A 337 10.46 -5.98 2.18
N THR A 338 9.46 -5.44 1.49
CA THR A 338 8.44 -6.20 0.74
C THR A 338 8.69 -6.09 -0.78
N SER A 339 7.78 -6.56 -1.63
CA SER A 339 7.85 -6.45 -3.10
C SER A 339 6.47 -6.33 -3.75
N ASP A 340 6.37 -6.02 -5.05
CA ASP A 340 5.11 -6.01 -5.81
C ASP A 340 4.17 -4.84 -5.48
N HIS A 341 4.71 -3.66 -5.16
CA HIS A 341 3.95 -2.44 -4.86
C HIS A 341 4.67 -1.20 -5.42
N GLY A 342 4.03 -0.04 -5.28
CA GLY A 342 4.63 1.29 -5.48
C GLY A 342 4.70 2.15 -4.23
N PRO A 343 5.33 3.35 -4.32
CA PRO A 343 5.14 4.44 -3.37
C PRO A 343 3.65 4.70 -3.03
N ILE A 344 2.79 4.71 -4.05
CA ILE A 344 1.34 4.75 -3.92
C ILE A 344 0.77 3.45 -4.49
N ASN A 345 -0.20 2.85 -3.80
CA ASN A 345 -0.90 1.67 -4.29
C ASN A 345 -2.42 1.77 -4.06
N THR A 346 -3.19 1.25 -5.02
CA THR A 346 -4.65 1.23 -4.97
C THR A 346 -5.21 -0.14 -5.38
N TRP A 347 -6.34 -0.53 -4.79
CA TRP A 347 -7.13 -1.70 -5.21
C TRP A 347 -8.62 -1.35 -5.34
N ASP A 348 -9.33 -2.10 -6.18
CA ASP A 348 -10.78 -2.09 -6.22
C ASP A 348 -11.33 -3.46 -6.68
N ARG A 349 -11.34 -4.42 -5.73
CA ARG A 349 -11.74 -5.81 -6.00
C ARG A 349 -13.19 -6.16 -5.64
N GLN A 350 -14.02 -5.18 -5.28
CA GLN A 350 -15.44 -5.43 -5.04
C GLN A 350 -16.25 -4.13 -5.02
N PRO A 351 -17.50 -4.16 -5.47
CA PRO A 351 -18.37 -2.98 -5.46
C PRO A 351 -18.85 -2.67 -4.04
N PHE A 352 -19.07 -1.39 -3.79
CA PHE A 352 -19.81 -0.92 -2.61
C PHE A 352 -20.95 0.00 -3.05
N LEU A 353 -22.06 -0.06 -2.32
CA LEU A 353 -23.14 0.90 -2.47
C LEU A 353 -22.81 2.14 -1.65
N SER A 354 -22.75 3.29 -2.31
CA SER A 354 -22.53 4.60 -1.71
C SER A 354 -23.38 5.64 -2.44
N ASP A 355 -23.14 6.93 -2.21
CA ASP A 355 -23.73 8.06 -2.94
C ASP A 355 -22.65 8.97 -3.53
N ALA A 356 -21.55 8.37 -4.01
CA ALA A 356 -20.36 9.10 -4.48
C ALA A 356 -20.61 9.93 -5.74
N VAL A 357 -21.39 9.42 -6.69
CA VAL A 357 -21.72 10.14 -7.93
C VAL A 357 -22.65 11.33 -7.67
N GLN A 358 -23.64 11.13 -6.81
CA GLN A 358 -24.60 12.17 -6.46
C GLN A 358 -25.10 11.93 -5.03
N ARG A 359 -24.86 12.92 -4.17
CA ARG A 359 -25.24 12.87 -2.76
C ARG A 359 -26.72 12.54 -2.58
N GLY A 360 -27.02 11.57 -1.72
CA GLY A 360 -28.38 11.08 -1.46
C GLY A 360 -28.96 10.15 -2.54
N VAL A 361 -28.22 9.84 -3.61
CA VAL A 361 -28.64 8.89 -4.65
C VAL A 361 -27.71 7.68 -4.61
N PRO A 362 -28.22 6.47 -4.31
CA PRO A 362 -27.39 5.28 -4.20
C PRO A 362 -26.77 4.89 -5.56
N SER A 363 -25.48 4.55 -5.55
CA SER A 363 -24.65 4.21 -6.71
C SER A 363 -23.61 3.15 -6.34
N LEU A 364 -23.22 2.33 -7.32
CA LEU A 364 -22.05 1.43 -7.22
C LEU A 364 -20.79 2.05 -7.83
N TRP A 365 -20.90 3.27 -8.37
CA TRP A 365 -19.79 3.99 -8.95
C TRP A 365 -19.22 4.92 -7.90
N GLN A 366 -17.90 4.94 -7.80
CA GLN A 366 -17.18 5.88 -6.97
C GLN A 366 -17.01 7.24 -7.67
N HIS A 367 -16.68 8.25 -6.89
CA HIS A 367 -16.24 9.54 -7.37
C HIS A 367 -14.78 9.43 -7.81
N GLU A 368 -14.41 10.12 -8.89
CA GLU A 368 -13.03 10.16 -9.35
C GLU A 368 -12.10 10.70 -8.25
N SER A 369 -10.94 10.05 -8.09
CA SER A 369 -9.88 10.49 -7.18
C SER A 369 -8.71 11.07 -7.99
N SER A 370 -8.05 12.09 -7.45
CA SER A 370 -6.96 12.81 -8.12
C SER A 370 -5.61 12.55 -7.44
N ILE A 371 -4.60 12.18 -8.23
CA ILE A 371 -3.21 12.01 -7.78
C ILE A 371 -2.34 12.96 -8.58
N HIS A 372 -1.94 14.08 -7.98
CA HIS A 372 -1.27 15.13 -8.76
C HIS A 372 -0.16 15.88 -8.04
N HIS A 373 0.82 16.40 -8.80
CA HIS A 373 1.92 17.22 -8.28
C HIS A 373 2.78 16.52 -7.21
N ASN A 374 2.82 15.19 -7.18
CA ASN A 374 3.70 14.44 -6.28
C ASN A 374 5.09 14.26 -6.89
N THR A 375 6.10 14.10 -6.04
CA THR A 375 7.44 13.63 -6.42
C THR A 375 7.63 12.22 -5.89
N LEU A 376 7.73 11.24 -6.79
CA LEU A 376 7.73 9.82 -6.44
C LEU A 376 9.02 9.16 -6.92
N PHE A 377 9.75 8.51 -6.02
CA PHE A 377 10.92 7.71 -6.36
C PHE A 377 10.60 6.24 -6.16
N ASN A 378 10.58 5.51 -7.26
CA ASN A 378 10.31 4.09 -7.31
C ASN A 378 11.62 3.31 -7.15
N ASN A 379 12.09 3.18 -5.91
CA ASN A 379 13.37 2.54 -5.59
C ASN A 379 13.20 1.25 -4.76
N TYR A 380 14.31 0.55 -4.49
CA TYR A 380 14.34 -0.78 -3.86
C TYR A 380 13.56 -1.85 -4.66
N ASN A 381 12.50 -2.41 -4.08
CA ASN A 381 11.67 -3.45 -4.70
C ASN A 381 10.33 -2.90 -5.19
N ALA A 382 10.17 -1.58 -5.23
CA ALA A 382 9.00 -0.95 -5.79
C ALA A 382 8.98 -1.15 -7.32
N LEU A 383 7.81 -1.47 -7.88
CA LEU A 383 7.64 -1.81 -9.29
C LEU A 383 7.13 -0.62 -10.11
N TRP A 384 6.09 0.06 -9.64
CA TRP A 384 5.54 1.24 -10.30
C TRP A 384 5.43 2.41 -9.33
N PRO A 385 5.64 3.67 -9.77
CA PRO A 385 5.54 4.84 -8.90
C PRO A 385 4.12 5.03 -8.36
N ILE A 386 3.11 4.84 -9.22
CA ILE A 386 1.71 4.69 -8.85
C ILE A 386 1.29 3.30 -9.30
N ASP A 387 1.02 2.44 -8.33
CA ASP A 387 0.64 1.06 -8.53
C ASP A 387 -0.89 0.93 -8.45
N HIS A 388 -1.57 1.25 -9.56
CA HIS A 388 -2.98 0.93 -9.75
C HIS A 388 -3.13 -0.56 -9.99
N ASP A 389 -3.35 -1.28 -8.90
CA ASP A 389 -3.42 -2.72 -8.93
C ASP A 389 -4.87 -3.20 -9.10
N ASP A 390 -5.10 -4.51 -9.01
CA ASP A 390 -6.35 -5.20 -9.29
C ASP A 390 -7.63 -4.37 -9.14
N GLY A 391 -8.24 -4.08 -10.29
CA GLY A 391 -9.58 -3.52 -10.37
C GLY A 391 -9.66 -2.01 -10.22
N SER A 392 -8.55 -1.34 -9.86
CA SER A 392 -8.47 0.12 -9.68
C SER A 392 -9.08 0.88 -10.85
N CYS A 393 -10.04 1.74 -10.54
CA CYS A 393 -10.78 2.52 -11.52
C CYS A 393 -11.07 3.95 -11.05
N PHE A 394 -11.50 4.84 -11.96
CA PHE A 394 -11.85 6.25 -11.66
C PHE A 394 -10.72 7.04 -10.95
N TYR A 395 -9.53 7.03 -11.56
CA TYR A 395 -8.40 7.84 -11.12
C TYR A 395 -8.02 8.84 -12.21
N GLU A 396 -7.75 10.06 -11.80
CA GLU A 396 -7.06 11.07 -12.60
C GLU A 396 -5.67 11.28 -12.01
N ASP A 397 -4.65 10.94 -12.78
CA ASP A 397 -3.27 11.18 -12.44
C ASP A 397 -2.75 12.33 -13.30
N SER A 398 -2.24 13.39 -12.69
CA SER A 398 -1.60 14.47 -13.45
C SER A 398 -0.45 15.20 -12.80
N TYR A 399 0.44 15.74 -13.63
CA TYR A 399 1.52 16.62 -13.17
C TYR A 399 2.42 16.03 -12.07
N ASN A 400 2.58 14.70 -11.98
CA ASN A 400 3.51 14.09 -11.04
C ASN A 400 4.89 13.91 -11.70
N PHE A 401 5.92 14.01 -10.87
CA PHE A 401 7.30 13.76 -11.25
C PHE A 401 7.71 12.38 -10.73
N HIS A 402 7.81 11.42 -11.64
CA HIS A 402 8.12 10.02 -11.34
C HIS A 402 9.57 9.71 -11.67
N VAL A 403 10.29 9.09 -10.75
CA VAL A 403 11.66 8.62 -10.97
C VAL A 403 11.69 7.10 -10.87
N TYR A 404 12.19 6.43 -11.90
CA TYR A 404 12.39 4.97 -12.01
C TYR A 404 11.13 4.11 -12.14
N GLY A 405 10.23 4.45 -13.06
CA GLY A 405 9.13 3.57 -13.47
C GLY A 405 8.19 4.28 -14.43
N GLY A 406 7.22 3.56 -14.97
CA GLY A 406 6.18 4.12 -15.84
C GLY A 406 4.78 3.89 -15.29
N LYS A 407 3.78 4.17 -16.13
CA LYS A 407 2.37 3.93 -15.83
C LYS A 407 2.07 2.42 -15.78
N LYS A 408 1.38 1.99 -14.73
CA LYS A 408 0.70 0.69 -14.65
C LYS A 408 -0.77 0.86 -15.04
N ASN A 409 -1.19 0.12 -16.05
CA ASN A 409 -2.57 -0.24 -16.30
C ASN A 409 -2.70 -1.74 -16.14
N PHE A 410 -3.42 -2.18 -15.12
CA PHE A 410 -3.65 -3.59 -14.86
C PHE A 410 -5.02 -3.78 -14.25
N LEU A 411 -5.88 -4.49 -14.98
CA LEU A 411 -7.30 -4.63 -14.62
C LEU A 411 -7.98 -3.26 -14.38
N GLY A 412 -9.24 -3.28 -13.94
CA GLY A 412 -10.01 -2.05 -13.76
C GLY A 412 -10.22 -1.29 -15.06
N HIS A 413 -10.52 0.01 -14.98
CA HIS A 413 -10.85 0.87 -16.14
C HIS A 413 -10.86 2.35 -15.75
N SER A 414 -11.12 3.26 -16.70
CA SER A 414 -11.36 4.69 -16.43
C SER A 414 -10.24 5.36 -15.62
N LYS A 415 -8.98 5.10 -15.97
CA LYS A 415 -7.85 5.86 -15.42
C LYS A 415 -7.37 6.85 -16.49
N ILE A 416 -7.25 8.11 -16.09
CA ILE A 416 -6.81 9.21 -16.93
C ILE A 416 -5.42 9.61 -16.47
N ASP A 417 -4.45 9.58 -17.36
CA ASP A 417 -3.06 9.91 -17.06
C ASP A 417 -2.57 10.99 -18.03
N HIS A 418 -2.30 12.19 -17.53
CA HIS A 418 -1.84 13.28 -18.38
C HIS A 418 -0.87 14.26 -17.73
N HIS A 419 -0.03 14.89 -18.55
CA HIS A 419 0.96 15.86 -18.10
C HIS A 419 1.96 15.32 -17.05
N GLN A 420 2.17 14.01 -17.00
CA GLN A 420 3.18 13.38 -16.17
C GLN A 420 4.58 13.65 -16.72
N ILE A 421 5.57 13.63 -15.82
CA ILE A 421 6.98 13.48 -16.19
C ILE A 421 7.50 12.18 -15.61
N TYR A 422 7.75 11.19 -16.47
CA TYR A 422 8.40 9.94 -16.11
C TYR A 422 9.90 10.01 -16.45
N VAL A 423 10.74 9.81 -15.44
CA VAL A 423 12.20 9.90 -15.57
C VAL A 423 12.82 8.53 -15.42
N TYR A 424 13.49 8.10 -16.48
CA TYR A 424 14.20 6.82 -16.56
C TYR A 424 13.29 5.64 -16.20
N SER A 425 12.14 5.55 -16.86
CA SER A 425 11.11 4.55 -16.56
C SER A 425 11.61 3.10 -16.65
N ASP A 426 12.62 2.85 -17.47
CA ASP A 426 13.27 1.57 -17.69
C ASP A 426 14.51 1.32 -16.83
N ALA A 427 14.78 2.18 -15.85
CA ALA A 427 15.84 1.96 -14.87
C ALA A 427 15.46 0.88 -13.83
N ASN A 428 14.17 0.60 -13.67
CA ASN A 428 13.70 -0.50 -12.84
C ASN A 428 14.03 -1.87 -13.47
N ARG A 429 14.06 -2.93 -12.66
CA ARG A 429 14.39 -4.31 -13.08
C ARG A 429 13.44 -4.88 -14.13
N GLY A 430 12.24 -4.32 -14.28
CA GLY A 430 11.29 -4.67 -15.32
C GLY A 430 10.38 -5.84 -15.00
N ASP A 431 10.32 -6.26 -13.73
CA ASP A 431 9.35 -7.25 -13.27
C ASP A 431 7.94 -6.76 -13.59
N PHE A 432 7.09 -7.68 -14.09
CA PHE A 432 5.76 -7.39 -14.62
C PHE A 432 5.71 -6.31 -15.71
N GLY A 433 6.84 -6.02 -16.37
CA GLY A 433 6.93 -5.02 -17.43
C GLY A 433 7.02 -3.57 -16.95
N SER A 434 7.31 -3.34 -15.66
CA SER A 434 7.51 -2.01 -15.06
C SER A 434 8.60 -1.13 -15.69
N ASN A 435 9.37 -1.63 -16.65
CA ASN A 435 10.49 -0.96 -17.30
C ASN A 435 10.15 -0.29 -18.64
N VAL A 436 8.96 0.30 -18.76
CA VAL A 436 8.49 1.04 -19.95
C VAL A 436 7.78 2.31 -19.50
N CYS A 437 7.48 3.24 -20.41
CA CYS A 437 6.69 4.43 -20.11
C CYS A 437 5.24 4.08 -19.75
N LEU A 438 4.63 3.17 -20.50
CA LEU A 438 3.26 2.69 -20.32
C LEU A 438 3.21 1.17 -20.42
N GLY A 439 2.85 0.52 -19.32
CA GLY A 439 2.53 -0.90 -19.26
C GLY A 439 1.01 -1.08 -19.19
N ASP A 440 0.43 -1.73 -20.18
CA ASP A 440 -0.99 -2.09 -20.22
C ASP A 440 -1.13 -3.61 -20.28
N TYR A 441 -1.53 -4.20 -19.15
CA TYR A 441 -1.46 -5.64 -18.90
C TYR A 441 -2.83 -6.27 -18.84
N ALA A 442 -2.97 -7.39 -19.55
CA ALA A 442 -4.18 -8.20 -19.62
C ALA A 442 -5.49 -7.39 -19.80
N PRO A 443 -5.56 -6.39 -20.71
CA PRO A 443 -6.82 -5.72 -21.00
C PRO A 443 -7.81 -6.73 -21.60
N SER A 444 -9.05 -6.72 -21.12
CA SER A 444 -10.09 -7.66 -21.55
C SER A 444 -11.38 -6.92 -21.93
N ARG A 445 -11.76 -7.00 -23.21
CA ARG A 445 -12.94 -6.29 -23.75
C ARG A 445 -14.20 -6.59 -22.92
N GLY A 446 -14.88 -5.53 -22.49
CA GLY A 446 -16.10 -5.62 -21.69
C GLY A 446 -15.87 -5.95 -20.21
N SER A 447 -14.61 -6.05 -19.76
CA SER A 447 -14.24 -6.39 -18.39
C SER A 447 -13.23 -5.41 -17.78
N SER A 448 -12.15 -5.09 -18.49
CA SER A 448 -11.07 -4.19 -18.03
C SER A 448 -10.42 -3.42 -19.19
N GLY A 449 -9.65 -2.39 -18.86
CA GLY A 449 -8.80 -1.65 -19.80
C GLY A 449 -9.57 -0.69 -20.73
N TRP A 450 -10.84 -0.41 -20.46
CA TRP A 450 -11.63 0.55 -21.23
C TRP A 450 -11.55 1.95 -20.62
N ASN A 451 -11.66 2.98 -21.47
CA ASN A 451 -11.51 4.39 -21.07
C ASN A 451 -10.20 4.68 -20.31
N GLU A 452 -9.14 3.94 -20.63
CA GLU A 452 -7.77 4.21 -20.21
C GLU A 452 -7.19 5.29 -21.12
N ILE A 453 -6.66 6.37 -20.54
CA ILE A 453 -6.14 7.53 -21.27
C ILE A 453 -4.70 7.79 -20.83
N TRP A 454 -3.80 7.98 -21.80
CA TRP A 454 -2.39 8.35 -21.57
C TRP A 454 -1.95 9.41 -22.59
N VAL A 455 -2.03 10.68 -22.21
CA VAL A 455 -1.90 11.81 -23.14
C VAL A 455 -1.03 12.94 -22.59
N GLU A 456 -0.35 13.66 -23.48
CA GLU A 456 0.41 14.86 -23.12
C GLU A 456 1.50 14.60 -22.05
N ASN A 457 1.93 13.34 -21.94
CA ASN A 457 2.93 12.90 -20.99
C ASN A 457 4.34 13.06 -21.57
N THR A 458 5.29 13.35 -20.70
CA THR A 458 6.72 13.31 -21.02
C THR A 458 7.34 12.07 -20.37
N CYS A 459 7.93 11.19 -21.16
CA CYS A 459 8.63 10.01 -20.64
C CYS A 459 10.06 9.96 -21.16
N VAL A 460 11.02 9.72 -20.27
CA VAL A 460 12.44 9.56 -20.58
C VAL A 460 12.88 8.14 -20.27
N LEU A 461 13.43 7.45 -21.27
CA LEU A 461 14.04 6.13 -21.16
C LEU A 461 15.57 6.25 -21.09
N TYR A 462 16.20 5.41 -20.29
CA TYR A 462 17.63 5.42 -19.97
C TYR A 462 18.44 4.37 -20.76
N ARG A 463 17.87 3.19 -21.05
CA ARG A 463 18.60 2.04 -21.63
C ARG A 463 17.90 1.41 -22.84
N ASN A 464 16.61 1.17 -22.77
CA ASN A 464 15.83 0.43 -23.76
C ASN A 464 14.93 1.41 -24.55
N PRO A 465 14.91 1.35 -25.89
CA PRO A 465 14.03 2.19 -26.69
C PRO A 465 12.60 1.63 -26.85
N LEU A 466 12.08 0.84 -25.90
CA LEU A 466 10.73 0.31 -25.91
C LEU A 466 9.81 1.19 -25.04
N PRO A 467 9.00 2.10 -25.62
CA PRO A 467 8.21 3.03 -24.82
C PRO A 467 7.01 2.36 -24.17
N TYR A 468 6.36 1.43 -24.88
CA TYR A 468 5.12 0.82 -24.42
C TYR A 468 5.20 -0.71 -24.41
N LYS A 469 4.51 -1.30 -23.44
CA LYS A 469 4.20 -2.72 -23.40
C LYS A 469 2.69 -2.86 -23.27
N ILE A 470 2.03 -3.05 -24.41
CA ILE A 470 0.58 -3.17 -24.51
C ILE A 470 0.25 -4.61 -24.89
N ASP A 471 -0.27 -5.36 -23.93
CA ASP A 471 -0.69 -6.73 -24.14
C ASP A 471 -1.86 -6.79 -25.13
N ASN A 472 -1.90 -7.85 -25.94
CA ASN A 472 -2.97 -8.10 -26.91
C ASN A 472 -3.20 -7.02 -27.98
N CYS A 473 -2.25 -6.10 -28.21
CA CYS A 473 -2.35 -5.15 -29.32
C CYS A 473 -2.49 -5.88 -30.67
N ASP A 474 -3.53 -5.52 -31.41
CA ASP A 474 -3.85 -6.06 -32.73
C ASP A 474 -4.47 -4.98 -33.61
N THR A 475 -3.82 -4.64 -34.73
CA THR A 475 -4.29 -3.60 -35.65
C THR A 475 -5.62 -3.94 -36.32
N ASP A 476 -5.95 -5.23 -36.42
CA ASP A 476 -7.22 -5.69 -37.01
C ASP A 476 -8.38 -5.61 -36.00
N ASN A 477 -8.07 -5.43 -34.70
CA ASN A 477 -9.05 -5.42 -33.60
C ASN A 477 -8.57 -4.56 -32.42
N LEU A 478 -8.30 -3.27 -32.67
CA LEU A 478 -7.67 -2.37 -31.69
C LEU A 478 -8.42 -2.29 -30.36
N PHE A 479 -7.77 -2.75 -29.29
CA PHE A 479 -8.18 -2.57 -27.90
C PHE A 479 -6.95 -2.16 -27.09
N VAL A 480 -6.69 -0.86 -27.09
CA VAL A 480 -5.52 -0.26 -26.46
C VAL A 480 -5.97 1.04 -25.76
N PRO A 481 -5.19 1.58 -24.81
CA PRO A 481 -5.49 2.87 -24.20
C PRO A 481 -5.53 3.98 -25.26
N TYR A 482 -6.24 5.07 -24.96
CA TYR A 482 -6.19 6.26 -25.80
C TYR A 482 -4.86 6.99 -25.58
N LEU A 483 -4.04 7.02 -26.64
CA LEU A 483 -2.71 7.61 -26.64
C LEU A 483 -2.69 8.83 -27.57
N ALA A 484 -2.15 9.96 -27.12
CA ALA A 484 -1.98 11.15 -27.96
C ALA A 484 -0.99 12.17 -27.38
N ASN A 485 -0.33 12.92 -28.27
CA ASN A 485 0.45 14.13 -27.93
C ASN A 485 1.56 13.92 -26.87
N ASN A 486 2.10 12.71 -26.77
CA ASN A 486 3.15 12.38 -25.81
C ASN A 486 4.54 12.79 -26.32
N LYS A 487 5.48 12.99 -25.40
CA LYS A 487 6.89 13.25 -25.70
C LYS A 487 7.73 12.11 -25.14
N ILE A 488 8.22 11.25 -26.04
CA ILE A 488 9.06 10.11 -25.67
C ILE A 488 10.51 10.46 -25.93
N TYR A 489 11.36 10.31 -24.93
CA TYR A 489 12.78 10.54 -25.00
C TYR A 489 13.51 9.21 -24.88
N ILE A 490 14.29 8.84 -25.89
CA ILE A 490 15.02 7.56 -25.97
C ILE A 490 16.54 7.75 -25.84
N PRO A 491 17.30 6.70 -25.49
CA PRO A 491 18.76 6.77 -25.43
C PRO A 491 19.39 7.10 -26.80
N SER A 492 20.50 7.84 -26.79
CA SER A 492 21.22 8.19 -28.03
C SER A 492 21.66 6.96 -28.82
N GLY A 493 21.56 7.01 -30.15
CA GLY A 493 21.93 5.91 -31.04
C GLY A 493 20.90 4.77 -31.11
N THR A 494 19.71 4.94 -30.53
CA THR A 494 18.61 3.96 -30.59
C THR A 494 17.43 4.47 -31.43
N GLN A 495 16.49 3.58 -31.74
CA GLN A 495 15.22 3.91 -32.40
C GLN A 495 14.07 3.34 -31.59
N ALA A 496 13.04 4.16 -31.34
CA ALA A 496 11.85 3.72 -30.64
C ALA A 496 11.14 2.60 -31.42
N VAL A 497 10.68 1.57 -30.71
CA VAL A 497 9.98 0.43 -31.29
C VAL A 497 8.64 0.23 -30.61
N PHE A 498 7.57 0.08 -31.39
CA PHE A 498 6.22 -0.21 -30.92
C PHE A 498 5.82 -1.62 -31.37
N THR A 499 5.37 -2.48 -30.44
CA THR A 499 5.06 -3.88 -30.75
C THR A 499 3.55 -4.09 -30.83
N CYS A 500 3.06 -4.64 -31.94
CA CYS A 500 1.65 -4.96 -32.14
C CYS A 500 1.48 -6.06 -33.19
N LYS A 501 0.34 -6.77 -33.19
CA LYS A 501 0.02 -7.71 -34.28
C LYS A 501 -0.46 -6.93 -35.50
N VAL A 502 0.07 -7.29 -36.66
CA VAL A 502 -0.35 -6.78 -37.98
C VAL A 502 -0.60 -7.98 -38.88
N ASN A 503 -1.82 -8.09 -39.41
CA ASN A 503 -2.28 -9.26 -40.16
C ASN A 503 -2.01 -10.58 -39.39
N GLY A 504 -2.36 -10.60 -38.09
CA GLY A 504 -2.22 -11.75 -37.20
C GLY A 504 -0.80 -12.12 -36.75
N SER A 505 0.25 -11.39 -37.16
CA SER A 505 1.64 -11.65 -36.75
C SER A 505 2.22 -10.50 -35.93
N ALA A 506 2.94 -10.80 -34.84
CA ALA A 506 3.63 -9.78 -34.05
C ALA A 506 4.70 -9.05 -34.90
N ARG A 507 4.64 -7.73 -34.92
CA ARG A 507 5.55 -6.84 -35.65
C ARG A 507 6.07 -5.74 -34.74
N GLN A 508 7.29 -5.30 -35.05
CA GLN A 508 7.90 -4.09 -34.52
C GLN A 508 7.70 -2.96 -35.52
N LEU A 509 7.11 -1.86 -35.08
CA LEU A 509 6.72 -0.72 -35.88
C LEU A 509 7.55 0.51 -35.50
N SER A 510 7.90 1.34 -36.50
CA SER A 510 8.36 2.71 -36.24
C SER A 510 7.21 3.58 -35.72
N LEU A 511 7.51 4.77 -35.21
CA LEU A 511 6.47 5.71 -34.79
C LEU A 511 5.52 6.08 -35.95
N GLU A 512 6.05 6.31 -37.15
CA GLU A 512 5.22 6.66 -38.32
C GLU A 512 4.30 5.50 -38.71
N GLN A 513 4.78 4.26 -38.62
CA GLN A 513 3.97 3.07 -38.87
C GLN A 513 2.93 2.88 -37.77
N TRP A 514 3.27 3.12 -36.50
CA TRP A 514 2.33 3.08 -35.38
C TRP A 514 1.20 4.10 -35.57
N GLN A 515 1.54 5.33 -35.92
CA GLN A 515 0.59 6.42 -36.18
C GLN A 515 -0.26 6.22 -37.43
N SER A 516 0.22 5.49 -38.45
CA SER A 516 -0.58 5.23 -39.65
C SER A 516 -1.80 4.32 -39.39
N TYR A 517 -1.81 3.57 -38.28
CA TYR A 517 -2.99 2.83 -37.80
C TYR A 517 -3.93 3.68 -36.92
N GLY A 518 -3.68 4.99 -36.80
CA GLY A 518 -4.51 5.90 -35.99
C GLY A 518 -4.17 5.91 -34.50
N LEU A 519 -3.01 5.34 -34.11
CA LEU A 519 -2.58 5.22 -32.72
C LEU A 519 -1.60 6.33 -32.35
N ASP A 520 -1.69 6.85 -31.12
CA ASP A 520 -0.68 7.75 -30.54
C ASP A 520 -0.38 8.99 -31.42
N ILE A 521 -1.45 9.57 -31.97
CA ILE A 521 -1.36 10.72 -32.88
C ILE A 521 -0.79 11.94 -32.15
N GLY A 522 0.12 12.65 -32.82
CA GLY A 522 0.77 13.84 -32.28
C GLY A 522 1.96 13.54 -31.35
N THR A 523 2.15 12.28 -30.96
CA THR A 523 3.34 11.88 -30.19
C THR A 523 4.61 12.04 -31.00
N ILE A 524 5.67 12.46 -30.32
CA ILE A 524 7.00 12.62 -30.90
C ILE A 524 8.04 11.81 -30.11
N VAL A 525 9.06 11.35 -30.83
CA VAL A 525 10.24 10.69 -30.24
C VAL A 525 11.47 11.57 -30.44
N GLN A 526 12.23 11.80 -29.37
CA GLN A 526 13.45 12.59 -29.36
C GLN A 526 14.57 11.86 -28.59
N ILE A 527 15.81 12.33 -28.71
CA ILE A 527 16.92 11.83 -27.89
C ILE A 527 16.82 12.44 -26.50
N ALA A 528 16.99 11.61 -25.47
CA ALA A 528 16.99 12.02 -24.08
C ALA A 528 18.00 13.16 -23.81
N PRO A 529 17.57 14.27 -23.18
CA PRO A 529 18.48 15.34 -22.78
C PRO A 529 19.29 14.93 -21.55
N ASP A 530 20.16 15.83 -21.11
CA ASP A 530 20.87 15.67 -19.84
C ASP A 530 19.90 15.73 -18.63
N VAL A 531 20.32 15.13 -17.52
CA VAL A 531 19.49 15.04 -16.31
C VAL A 531 19.13 16.40 -15.71
N GLN A 532 19.97 17.42 -15.89
CA GLN A 532 19.71 18.76 -15.35
C GLN A 532 18.52 19.41 -16.06
N THR A 533 18.43 19.26 -17.39
CA THR A 533 17.26 19.66 -18.18
C THR A 533 15.98 18.98 -17.68
N ILE A 534 16.01 17.68 -17.40
CA ILE A 534 14.85 16.92 -16.91
C ILE A 534 14.41 17.43 -15.52
N ILE A 535 15.36 17.66 -14.62
CA ILE A 535 15.09 18.22 -13.28
C ILE A 535 14.44 19.60 -13.40
N GLU A 536 14.86 20.43 -14.35
CA GLU A 536 14.25 21.74 -14.58
C GLU A 536 12.81 21.65 -15.09
N TRP A 537 12.47 20.65 -15.91
CA TRP A 537 11.07 20.39 -16.29
C TRP A 537 10.22 20.05 -15.06
N GLY A 538 10.71 19.13 -14.22
CA GLY A 538 10.04 18.77 -12.96
C GLY A 538 9.82 19.96 -12.04
N ARG A 539 10.86 20.79 -11.84
CA ARG A 539 10.75 22.03 -11.04
C ARG A 539 9.69 22.97 -11.61
N LYS A 540 9.70 23.23 -12.92
CA LYS A 540 8.71 24.12 -13.55
C LYS A 540 7.28 23.60 -13.39
N MET A 541 7.08 22.31 -13.60
CA MET A 541 5.78 21.66 -13.46
C MET A 541 5.27 21.76 -12.01
N LEU A 542 6.09 21.38 -11.04
CA LEU A 542 5.68 21.32 -9.62
C LEU A 542 5.54 22.70 -8.96
N GLN A 543 6.18 23.74 -9.50
CA GLN A 543 6.11 25.13 -9.00
C GLN A 543 5.06 25.99 -9.71
N ALA A 544 4.51 25.51 -10.84
CA ALA A 544 3.42 26.22 -11.49
C ALA A 544 2.23 26.28 -10.53
N THR A 545 1.80 27.50 -10.20
CA THR A 545 0.52 27.68 -9.51
C THR A 545 -0.57 27.43 -10.54
N THR A 546 -1.45 26.46 -10.26
CA THR A 546 -2.63 26.14 -11.07
C THR A 546 -3.51 27.36 -11.28
#